data_AF-A0A379TVJ2-F1
#
_entry.id   AF-A0A379TVJ2-F1
#
_cell.length_a   1.000
_cell.length_b   1.000
_cell.length_c   1.000
_cell.angle_alpha   90.00
_cell.angle_beta   90.00
_cell.angle_gamma   90.00
#
_symmetry.space_group_name_H-M   'P 1'
#
loop_
_entity.id
_entity.type
_entity.pdbx_description
1 polymer ?
#
loop_
_entity_poly.entity_id
_entity_poly.type
_entity_poly.pdbx_seq_one_letter_code
_entity_poly.pdbx_strand_id
1 'polypeptide(L)'
;MAAQLGADALILADLAMLEYAAERYPHIERHVSVQASATNEEAIRFYHRHFDVHRVVLPRVLSIHQVKQLARVTPVPLEVFAFGSLCIMAEGRCYLSSYLTGNRPIPSAPAPPPALFVGSKPRRAGIAPE
;
A
#
# COMPACT_ATOMS: atom_id res chain seq x y z
N MET A 1 1.20 8.08 -18.61
CA MET A 1 1.91 6.79 -18.62
C MET A 1 1.00 5.64 -18.22
N ALA A 2 0.54 5.45 -16.97
CA ALA A 2 -0.36 4.32 -16.63
C ALA A 2 -1.74 4.38 -17.34
N ALA A 3 -2.42 5.53 -17.28
CA ALA A 3 -3.69 5.76 -17.96
C ALA A 3 -3.65 5.48 -19.48
N GLN A 4 -2.55 5.87 -20.12
CA GLN A 4 -2.33 5.70 -21.57
C GLN A 4 -1.97 4.25 -21.93
N LEU A 5 -1.55 3.44 -20.95
CA LEU A 5 -1.23 2.03 -21.12
C LEU A 5 -2.46 1.13 -20.89
N GLY A 6 -3.65 1.71 -20.66
CA GLY A 6 -4.90 0.95 -20.49
C GLY A 6 -5.07 0.38 -19.08
N ALA A 7 -4.55 1.03 -18.04
CA ALA A 7 -4.84 0.64 -16.66
C ALA A 7 -6.31 0.91 -16.32
N ASP A 8 -6.98 -0.09 -15.72
CA ASP A 8 -8.39 0.02 -15.33
C ASP A 8 -8.61 0.95 -14.12
N ALA A 9 -7.65 0.97 -13.19
CA ALA A 9 -7.72 1.77 -11.98
C ALA A 9 -6.36 2.32 -11.54
N LEU A 10 -6.40 3.46 -10.83
CA LEU A 10 -5.24 4.10 -10.20
C LEU A 10 -5.38 4.05 -8.69
N ILE A 11 -4.39 3.47 -7.99
CA ILE A 11 -4.33 3.46 -6.53
C ILE A 11 -3.33 4.55 -6.08
N LEU A 12 -3.83 5.61 -5.44
CA LEU A 12 -3.07 6.82 -5.14
C LEU A 12 -3.20 7.22 -3.65
N ALA A 13 -2.20 7.92 -3.10
CA ALA A 13 -2.25 8.44 -1.73
C ALA A 13 -2.06 9.95 -1.62
N ASP A 14 -1.29 10.53 -2.53
CA ASP A 14 -1.02 11.96 -2.53
C ASP A 14 -2.22 12.76 -3.07
N LEU A 15 -2.54 13.88 -2.43
CA LEU A 15 -3.69 14.71 -2.77
C LEU A 15 -3.53 15.36 -4.15
N ALA A 16 -2.33 15.86 -4.49
CA ALA A 16 -2.09 16.48 -5.78
C ALA A 16 -2.17 15.45 -6.92
N MET A 17 -1.76 14.20 -6.67
CA MET A 17 -1.95 13.11 -7.63
C MET A 17 -3.41 12.70 -7.80
N LEU A 18 -4.19 12.69 -6.71
CA LEU A 18 -5.63 12.42 -6.78
C LEU A 18 -6.36 13.51 -7.56
N GLU A 19 -6.06 14.78 -7.29
CA GLU A 19 -6.59 15.93 -8.02
C GLU A 19 -6.24 15.86 -9.52
N TYR A 20 -4.95 15.70 -9.82
CA TYR A 20 -4.47 15.57 -11.20
C TYR A 20 -5.14 14.41 -11.95
N ALA A 21 -5.33 13.27 -11.29
CA ALA A 21 -6.01 12.13 -11.88
C ALA A 21 -7.50 12.39 -12.10
N ALA A 22 -8.18 13.03 -11.15
CA ALA A 22 -9.59 13.39 -11.25
C ALA A 22 -9.85 14.37 -12.40
N GLU A 23 -8.99 15.37 -12.58
CA GLU A 23 -9.12 16.37 -13.63
C GLU A 23 -8.79 15.82 -15.02
N ARG A 24 -7.69 15.06 -15.14
CA ARG A 24 -7.12 14.70 -16.44
C ARG A 24 -7.55 13.33 -16.96
N TYR A 25 -7.94 12.43 -16.06
CA TYR A 25 -8.37 11.07 -16.39
C TYR A 25 -9.67 10.73 -15.64
N PRO A 26 -10.76 11.51 -15.84
CA PRO A 26 -12.00 11.34 -15.08
C PRO A 26 -12.63 9.95 -15.24
N HIS A 27 -12.40 9.31 -16.39
CA HIS A 27 -12.92 8.00 -16.78
C HIS A 27 -12.22 6.80 -16.15
N ILE A 28 -11.06 7.00 -15.50
CA ILE A 28 -10.32 5.90 -14.86
C ILE A 28 -10.71 5.84 -13.39
N GLU A 29 -10.99 4.63 -12.90
CA GLU A 29 -11.33 4.44 -11.49
C GLU A 29 -10.17 4.84 -10.59
N ARG A 30 -10.48 5.55 -9.50
CA ARG A 30 -9.49 6.03 -8.54
C ARG A 30 -9.72 5.39 -7.19
N HIS A 31 -8.69 4.75 -6.65
CA HIS A 31 -8.69 4.12 -5.34
C HIS A 31 -7.72 4.86 -4.42
N VAL A 32 -8.08 4.95 -3.14
CA VAL A 32 -7.19 5.50 -2.11
C VAL A 32 -6.33 4.39 -1.52
N SER A 33 -5.02 4.58 -1.60
CA SER A 33 -4.00 3.70 -1.02
C SER A 33 -4.03 3.75 0.51
N VAL A 34 -3.61 2.66 1.14
CA VAL A 34 -3.35 2.58 2.59
C VAL A 34 -2.44 3.71 3.08
N GLN A 35 -1.52 4.20 2.24
CA GLN A 35 -0.59 5.27 2.59
C GLN A 35 -1.30 6.61 2.90
N ALA A 36 -2.52 6.82 2.39
CA ALA A 36 -3.32 8.01 2.68
C ALA A 36 -3.95 8.00 4.09
N SER A 37 -3.88 6.86 4.80
CA SER A 37 -4.36 6.70 6.18
C SER A 37 -5.83 7.11 6.41
N ALA A 38 -6.70 6.87 5.43
CA ALA A 38 -8.14 7.11 5.53
C ALA A 38 -8.82 6.10 6.49
N THR A 39 -8.86 6.43 7.78
CA THR A 39 -9.31 5.53 8.87
C THR A 39 -10.69 5.86 9.43
N ASN A 40 -11.34 6.92 8.95
CA ASN A 40 -12.62 7.37 9.44
C ASN A 40 -13.54 7.81 8.29
N GLU A 41 -14.83 7.94 8.61
CA GLU A 41 -15.87 8.24 7.63
C GLU A 41 -15.62 9.58 6.93
N GLU A 42 -15.27 10.63 7.68
CA GLU A 42 -15.07 11.96 7.10
C GLU A 42 -13.89 12.02 6.13
N ALA A 43 -12.79 11.33 6.45
CA ALA A 43 -11.67 11.20 5.52
C ALA A 43 -12.13 10.52 4.21
N ILE A 44 -12.92 9.45 4.31
CA ILE A 44 -13.42 8.73 3.13
C ILE A 44 -14.39 9.60 2.33
N ARG A 45 -15.30 10.32 3.00
CA ARG A 45 -16.21 11.27 2.36
C ARG A 45 -15.44 12.41 1.70
N PHE A 46 -14.36 12.90 2.30
CA PHE A 46 -13.49 13.90 1.71
C PHE A 46 -12.91 13.39 0.38
N TYR A 47 -12.29 12.20 0.38
CA TYR A 47 -11.75 11.62 -0.84
C TYR A 47 -12.80 11.40 -1.93
N HIS A 48 -13.98 10.91 -1.54
CA HIS A 48 -15.08 10.71 -2.48
C HIS A 48 -15.60 12.03 -3.06
N ARG A 49 -15.87 13.04 -2.22
CA ARG A 49 -16.41 14.33 -2.66
C ARG A 49 -15.45 15.14 -3.53
N HIS A 50 -14.16 15.12 -3.23
CA HIS A 50 -13.19 16.00 -3.89
C HIS A 50 -12.48 15.36 -5.09
N PHE A 51 -12.32 14.03 -5.11
CA PHE A 51 -11.55 13.35 -6.14
C PHE A 51 -12.33 12.23 -6.83
N ASP A 52 -13.64 12.10 -6.54
CA ASP A 52 -14.50 11.07 -7.10
C ASP A 52 -13.84 9.68 -7.00
N VAL A 53 -13.40 9.36 -5.79
CA VAL A 53 -12.80 8.07 -5.45
C VAL A 53 -13.87 6.99 -5.44
N HIS A 54 -13.53 5.83 -5.99
CA HIS A 54 -14.41 4.68 -6.18
C HIS A 54 -14.18 3.59 -5.13
N ARG A 55 -13.02 3.59 -4.45
CA ARG A 55 -12.67 2.61 -3.41
C ARG A 55 -11.63 3.14 -2.45
N VAL A 56 -11.68 2.70 -1.19
CA VAL A 56 -10.64 3.01 -0.19
C VAL A 56 -10.03 1.73 0.37
N VAL A 57 -8.70 1.63 0.29
CA VAL A 57 -7.94 0.53 0.90
C VAL A 57 -7.56 0.92 2.32
N LEU A 58 -8.12 0.24 3.31
CA LEU A 58 -7.93 0.59 4.71
C LEU A 58 -6.59 0.05 5.27
N PRO A 59 -5.92 0.82 6.15
CA PRO A 59 -4.80 0.32 6.93
C PRO A 59 -5.24 -0.74 7.95
N ARG A 60 -4.34 -1.67 8.27
CA ARG A 60 -4.57 -2.73 9.28
C ARG A 60 -4.44 -2.26 10.74
N VAL A 61 -4.63 -0.96 10.98
CA VAL A 61 -4.71 -0.39 12.34
C VAL A 61 -6.14 -0.42 12.88
N LEU A 62 -7.14 -0.65 12.02
CA LEU A 62 -8.52 -0.82 12.42
C LEU A 62 -8.82 -2.29 12.77
N SER A 63 -9.58 -2.49 13.85
CA SER A 63 -10.20 -3.79 14.16
C SER A 63 -11.29 -4.13 13.15
N ILE A 64 -11.60 -5.42 13.00
CA ILE A 64 -12.69 -5.87 12.13
C ILE A 64 -14.05 -5.28 12.51
N HIS A 65 -14.28 -5.00 13.80
CA HIS A 65 -15.50 -4.31 14.26
C HIS A 65 -15.56 -2.88 13.73
N GLN A 66 -14.45 -2.13 13.79
CA GLN A 66 -14.38 -0.78 13.23
C GLN A 66 -14.56 -0.78 11.72
N VAL A 67 -13.94 -1.73 11.01
CA VAL A 67 -14.13 -1.90 9.56
C VAL A 67 -15.60 -2.16 9.22
N LYS A 68 -16.29 -3.03 9.99
CA LYS A 68 -17.72 -3.32 9.81
C LYS A 68 -18.60 -2.09 10.04
N GLN A 69 -18.28 -1.25 11.03
CA GLN A 69 -19.02 -0.02 11.27
C GLN A 69 -18.80 0.97 10.12
N LEU A 70 -17.56 1.14 9.70
CA LEU A 70 -17.18 2.05 8.63
C LEU A 70 -17.86 1.66 7.30
N ALA A 71 -17.85 0.36 6.96
CA ALA A 71 -18.49 -0.16 5.75
C ALA A 71 -20.01 0.09 5.67
N ARG A 72 -20.69 0.36 6.79
CA ARG A 72 -22.12 0.68 6.80
C ARG A 72 -22.41 2.14 6.48
N VAL A 73 -21.47 3.03 6.74
CA VAL A 73 -21.68 4.48 6.68
C VAL A 73 -20.97 5.14 5.50
N THR A 74 -19.91 4.51 4.97
CA THR A 74 -19.12 5.08 3.89
C THR A 74 -19.83 5.03 2.54
N PRO A 75 -19.68 6.07 1.70
CA PRO A 75 -20.30 6.13 0.37
C PRO A 75 -19.65 5.22 -0.68
N VAL A 76 -18.45 4.70 -0.39
CA VAL A 76 -17.64 3.92 -1.33
C VAL A 76 -17.25 2.56 -0.75
N PRO A 77 -17.09 1.52 -1.60
CA PRO A 77 -16.55 0.24 -1.19
C PRO A 77 -15.20 0.34 -0.46
N LEU A 78 -15.04 -0.48 0.57
CA LEU A 78 -13.82 -0.59 1.36
C LEU A 78 -13.07 -1.88 0.99
N GLU A 79 -11.75 -1.79 0.90
CA GLU A 79 -10.86 -2.92 0.66
C GLU A 79 -9.90 -3.09 1.84
N VAL A 80 -9.62 -4.35 2.22
CA VAL A 80 -8.74 -4.68 3.33
C VAL A 80 -7.80 -5.81 2.95
N PHE A 81 -6.56 -5.75 3.42
CA PHE A 81 -5.62 -6.85 3.30
C PHE A 81 -5.92 -7.92 4.35
N ALA A 82 -6.45 -9.08 3.92
CA ALA A 82 -6.76 -10.20 4.80
C ALA A 82 -5.50 -10.88 5.36
N PHE A 83 -4.48 -11.06 4.52
CA PHE A 83 -3.20 -11.67 4.86
C PHE A 83 -2.03 -10.79 4.41
N GLY A 84 -0.94 -10.81 5.16
CA GLY A 84 0.30 -10.11 4.80
C GLY A 84 1.18 -9.94 6.03
N SER A 85 2.50 -10.05 5.87
CA SER A 85 3.45 -9.75 6.95
C SER A 85 3.12 -8.39 7.55
N LEU A 86 3.05 -8.30 8.89
CA LEU A 86 3.03 -7.02 9.62
C LEU A 86 4.27 -6.24 9.18
N CYS A 87 4.09 -5.43 8.15
CA CYS A 87 5.15 -4.64 7.60
C CYS A 87 5.25 -3.45 8.55
N ILE A 88 6.32 -3.39 9.35
CA ILE A 88 6.68 -2.17 10.08
C ILE A 88 6.99 -1.14 8.98
N MET A 89 5.97 -0.41 8.58
CA MET A 89 6.01 0.60 7.55
C MET A 89 5.70 1.91 8.25
N ALA A 90 6.68 2.80 8.34
CA ALA A 90 6.39 4.22 8.48
C ALA A 90 6.51 4.83 7.08
N GLU A 91 5.52 5.61 6.67
CA GLU A 91 5.62 6.47 5.47
C GLU A 91 5.96 5.71 4.17
N GLY A 92 5.47 4.48 4.01
CA GLY A 92 5.75 3.67 2.82
C GLY A 92 7.14 3.03 2.77
N ARG A 93 7.92 3.08 3.86
CA ARG A 93 9.25 2.46 3.96
C ARG A 93 9.21 1.21 4.81
N CYS A 94 9.58 0.07 4.22
CA CYS A 94 9.71 -1.18 4.95
C CYS A 94 10.97 -1.15 5.81
N TYR A 95 10.81 -0.96 7.13
CA TYR A 95 11.91 -1.06 8.09
C TYR A 95 12.56 -2.44 8.03
N LEU A 96 11.76 -3.48 7.84
CA LEU A 96 12.24 -4.86 7.73
C LEU A 96 13.06 -5.08 6.46
N SER A 97 12.63 -4.56 5.30
CA SER A 97 13.41 -4.64 4.06
C SER A 97 14.71 -3.87 4.18
N SER A 98 14.66 -2.67 4.77
CA SER A 98 15.85 -1.85 5.03
C SER A 98 16.85 -2.57 5.95
N TYR A 99 16.35 -3.29 6.95
CA TYR A 99 17.16 -4.07 7.88
C TYR A 99 17.74 -5.35 7.24
N LEU A 100 16.92 -6.10 6.48
CA LEU A 100 17.30 -7.38 5.89
C LEU A 100 18.19 -7.25 4.65
N THR A 101 17.95 -6.23 3.82
CA THR A 101 18.65 -6.08 2.53
C THR A 101 19.82 -5.10 2.60
N GLY A 102 19.91 -4.28 3.65
CA GLY A 102 20.85 -3.17 3.74
C GLY A 102 20.59 -2.03 2.73
N ASN A 103 19.67 -2.22 1.78
CA ASN A 103 19.28 -1.21 0.81
C ASN A 103 18.26 -0.27 1.43
N ARG A 104 18.69 0.98 1.61
CA ARG A 104 17.88 2.07 2.17
C ARG A 104 17.67 3.13 1.09
N PRO A 105 16.46 3.68 0.91
CA PRO A 105 16.24 4.78 -0.04
C PRO A 105 16.73 6.14 0.48
N ILE A 106 17.26 6.23 1.72
CA ILE A 106 17.85 7.44 2.31
C ILE A 106 19.27 7.11 2.82
N PRO A 107 20.33 7.81 2.37
CA PRO A 107 21.72 7.50 2.74
C PRO A 107 22.15 7.83 4.18
N SER A 108 21.38 8.59 4.98
CA SER A 108 21.93 9.36 6.11
C SER A 108 21.51 8.96 7.54
N ALA A 109 20.99 7.74 7.78
CA ALA A 109 20.74 7.26 9.15
C ALA A 109 21.71 6.13 9.56
N PRO A 110 22.31 6.15 10.76
CA PRO A 110 23.33 5.17 11.16
C PRO A 110 22.76 3.74 11.17
N ALA A 111 23.56 2.77 10.69
CA ALA A 111 23.22 1.35 10.73
C ALA A 111 23.43 0.78 12.15
N PRO A 112 22.61 -0.18 12.63
CA PRO A 112 23.02 -1.01 13.75
C PRO A 112 24.15 -1.97 13.32
N PRO A 113 25.04 -2.38 14.25
CA PRO A 113 26.25 -3.13 13.92
C PRO A 113 25.97 -4.56 13.40
N PRO A 114 26.95 -5.17 12.70
CA PRO A 114 26.72 -6.32 11.85
C PRO A 114 26.79 -7.62 12.67
N ALA A 115 25.66 -8.31 12.82
CA ALA A 115 25.68 -9.72 13.19
C ALA A 115 25.86 -10.56 11.92
N LEU A 116 27.13 -10.85 11.64
CA LEU A 116 27.64 -11.89 10.76
C LEU A 116 27.01 -13.26 11.08
N PHE A 117 27.03 -14.14 10.06
CA PHE A 117 26.71 -15.58 10.05
C PHE A 117 25.24 -16.01 9.89
N VAL A 118 24.89 -16.45 8.67
CA VAL A 118 24.45 -17.85 8.40
C VAL A 118 24.85 -18.20 6.97
N GLY A 119 25.77 -19.17 6.83
CA GLY A 119 26.19 -19.71 5.53
C GLY A 119 25.13 -20.64 4.94
N SER A 120 24.73 -20.38 3.69
CA SER A 120 23.88 -21.29 2.91
C SER A 120 24.76 -22.19 2.04
N LYS A 121 24.73 -23.49 2.32
CA LYS A 121 25.31 -24.54 1.47
C LYS A 121 24.47 -24.65 0.18
N PRO A 122 25.08 -24.75 -1.03
CA PRO A 122 24.30 -24.83 -2.26
C PRO A 122 23.61 -26.19 -2.38
N ARG A 123 22.27 -26.20 -2.56
CA ARG A 123 21.51 -27.39 -2.94
C ARG A 123 21.81 -27.72 -4.41
N ARG A 124 22.37 -28.91 -4.66
CA ARG A 124 22.56 -29.45 -6.01
C ARG A 124 21.19 -29.67 -6.65
N ALA A 125 20.99 -29.07 -7.83
CA ALA A 125 19.94 -29.44 -8.75
C ALA A 125 20.26 -30.82 -9.34
N GLY A 126 19.27 -31.71 -9.34
CA GLY A 126 19.34 -33.03 -9.96
C GLY A 126 17.93 -33.49 -10.29
N ILE A 127 17.45 -33.09 -11.46
CA ILE A 127 16.35 -33.75 -12.15
C ILE A 127 16.98 -34.87 -12.97
N ALA A 128 16.50 -36.10 -12.83
CA ALA A 128 16.66 -37.14 -13.84
C ALA A 128 15.37 -37.97 -13.90
N PRO A 129 14.98 -38.47 -15.10
CA PRO A 129 13.66 -39.02 -15.39
C PRO A 129 13.61 -40.55 -15.26
N GLU A 130 12.48 -41.06 -14.76
CA GLU A 130 11.61 -42.13 -15.30
C GLU A 130 10.58 -42.51 -14.22
#